data_AF-A0A7R8CQV2-F1
#
_entry.id   AF-A0A7R8CQV2-F1
#
_cell.length_a   1.000
_cell.length_b   1.000
_cell.length_c   1.000
_cell.angle_alpha   90.00
_cell.angle_beta   90.00
_cell.angle_gamma   90.00
#
_symmetry.space_group_name_H-M   'P 1'
#
loop_
_entity.id
_entity.type
_entity.pdbx_description
1 polymer ?
#
loop_
_entity_poly.entity_id
_entity_poly.type
_entity_poly.pdbx_seq_one_letter_code
_entity_poly.pdbx_strand_id
1 'polypeptide(L)'
;MGVFRDEFTRQKLTERNEDPGRFTRSQWCPEGKCSKWYLIYRWSVALIFLSAILGHIMHVVSIWKGDAWKWVIFMTQQGICLLCIHWIFEAILVTQRYMREKRALFITLIYWVILHAGVADTFESDIAVAFNFFMHTVNTISVIIDFFISDRPWRILDFYYTFIFGTWYLIFSITYWALGGTGFCHLDCGSEGGTEGDVGTENCVTTCDPYIYPILDYGNKLGRMDSLGGQQLLRKDGSVVVAENALSNKEIIGFYFSAHWCPPCQAFTPILADFYSDLIKEEEPFEIIFVSSDRGPEEMKAYLKECHGDWLSVQHGAALADQLKKKYNITGIPSLIIVTKDGSLITTGGRLEVTEKGPTVFQNWLTVSK
;
A
#
# COMPACT_ATOMS: atom_id res chain seq x y z
N MET A 1 42.87 32.97 -46.18
CA MET A 1 42.27 34.02 -45.33
C MET A 1 40.74 33.97 -45.25
N GLY A 2 40.02 33.33 -46.20
CA GLY A 2 38.55 33.17 -46.12
C GLY A 2 38.07 32.23 -45.02
N VAL A 3 38.67 31.05 -44.91
CA VAL A 3 38.28 29.99 -43.93
C VAL A 3 38.26 30.49 -42.48
N PHE A 4 39.27 31.26 -42.08
CA PHE A 4 39.37 31.76 -40.71
C PHE A 4 38.27 32.77 -40.34
N ARG A 5 37.72 33.48 -41.32
CA ARG A 5 36.66 34.47 -41.09
C ARG A 5 35.28 33.79 -40.96
N ASP A 6 35.12 32.63 -41.59
CA ASP A 6 33.90 31.83 -41.54
C ASP A 6 33.77 31.03 -40.21
N GLU A 7 34.90 30.74 -39.55
CA GLU A 7 34.94 30.03 -38.26
C GLU A 7 34.33 30.86 -37.11
N PHE A 8 34.50 32.18 -37.12
CA PHE A 8 34.03 33.07 -36.05
C PHE A 8 32.75 33.81 -36.42
N THR A 9 31.81 33.11 -37.06
CA THR A 9 30.49 33.65 -37.37
C THR A 9 29.55 33.50 -36.16
N ARG A 10 28.72 34.52 -35.93
CA ARG A 10 27.77 34.59 -34.81
C ARG A 10 26.77 33.42 -34.76
N GLN A 11 26.60 32.73 -35.89
CA GLN A 11 25.70 31.60 -36.06
C GLN A 11 26.32 30.27 -35.58
N LYS A 12 27.65 30.10 -35.68
CA LYS A 12 28.37 28.93 -35.13
C LYS A 12 28.59 29.03 -33.61
N LEU A 13 28.65 30.25 -33.07
CA LEU A 13 28.79 30.51 -31.63
C LEU A 13 27.49 30.29 -30.83
N THR A 14 26.35 30.14 -31.49
CA THR A 14 25.03 30.02 -30.85
C THR A 14 24.47 28.59 -30.87
N GLU A 15 25.29 27.59 -31.24
CA GLU A 15 24.99 26.14 -31.32
C GLU A 15 23.53 25.75 -30.99
N ARG A 16 22.63 25.88 -31.97
CA ARG A 16 21.58 24.89 -32.16
C ARG A 16 22.27 23.66 -32.76
N ASN A 17 22.81 22.78 -31.91
CA ASN A 17 23.34 21.51 -32.38
C ASN A 17 22.19 20.67 -32.95
N GLU A 18 22.28 20.33 -34.25
CA GLU A 18 21.22 19.69 -35.02
C GLU A 18 20.99 18.21 -34.64
N ASP A 19 21.88 17.57 -33.87
CA ASP A 19 21.68 16.20 -33.33
C ASP A 19 22.08 16.08 -31.83
N PRO A 20 21.12 16.23 -30.89
CA PRO A 20 21.35 16.04 -29.46
C PRO A 20 21.86 14.64 -29.09
N GLY A 21 21.66 13.65 -29.96
CA GLY A 21 22.04 12.27 -29.75
C GLY A 21 23.54 12.01 -29.86
N ARG A 22 24.33 12.99 -30.31
CA ARG A 22 25.79 12.85 -30.54
C ARG A 22 26.60 12.72 -29.24
N PHE A 23 26.18 13.37 -28.16
CA PHE A 23 26.91 13.37 -26.88
C PHE A 23 26.74 12.06 -26.09
N THR A 24 25.67 11.32 -26.38
CA THR A 24 25.30 10.12 -25.62
C THR A 24 25.46 8.82 -26.41
N ARG A 25 26.17 8.85 -27.55
CA ARG A 25 26.51 7.66 -28.35
C ARG A 25 27.99 7.64 -28.73
N SER A 26 28.52 6.44 -28.96
CA SER A 26 29.84 6.29 -29.59
C SER A 26 29.78 6.73 -31.06
N GLN A 27 30.85 7.34 -31.57
CA GLN A 27 31.00 7.69 -32.99
C GLN A 27 30.87 6.46 -33.93
N TRP A 28 31.11 5.28 -33.39
CA TRP A 28 31.11 4.00 -34.11
C TRP A 28 29.76 3.28 -34.02
N CYS A 29 28.74 3.92 -33.42
CA CYS A 29 27.41 3.35 -33.26
C CYS A 29 26.43 4.00 -34.26
N PRO A 30 25.54 3.22 -34.92
CA PRO A 30 24.49 3.78 -35.78
C PRO A 30 23.62 4.81 -35.06
N GLU A 31 23.09 5.76 -35.82
CA GLU A 31 22.24 6.82 -35.28
C GLU A 31 21.02 6.23 -34.55
N GLY A 32 20.66 6.84 -33.42
CA GLY A 32 19.51 6.42 -32.60
C GLY A 32 19.78 5.30 -31.59
N LYS A 33 20.93 4.59 -31.60
CA LYS A 33 21.21 3.50 -30.64
C LYS A 33 22.25 3.88 -29.57
N CYS A 34 21.94 3.59 -28.30
CA CYS A 34 22.90 3.71 -27.20
C CYS A 34 23.58 2.34 -26.96
N SER A 35 24.87 2.23 -27.28
CA SER A 35 25.62 0.98 -27.10
C SER A 35 25.89 0.67 -25.62
N LYS A 36 25.56 -0.55 -25.17
CA LYS A 36 25.89 -1.04 -23.83
C LYS A 36 27.39 -0.93 -23.52
N TRP A 37 28.24 -1.18 -24.53
CA TRP A 37 29.70 -1.04 -24.39
C TRP A 37 30.14 0.40 -24.18
N TYR A 38 29.44 1.36 -24.79
CA TYR A 38 29.71 2.78 -24.58
C TYR A 38 29.31 3.22 -23.16
N LEU A 39 28.19 2.71 -22.63
CA LEU A 39 27.80 2.93 -21.24
C LEU A 39 28.84 2.36 -20.25
N ILE A 40 29.29 1.12 -20.47
CA ILE A 40 30.33 0.49 -19.65
C ILE A 40 31.60 1.34 -19.67
N TYR A 41 32.06 1.74 -20.86
CA TYR A 41 33.22 2.61 -21.01
C TYR A 41 33.10 3.91 -20.22
N ARG A 42 31.96 4.61 -20.31
CA ARG A 42 31.75 5.88 -19.60
C ARG A 42 31.84 5.70 -18.08
N TRP A 43 31.21 4.66 -17.53
CA TRP A 43 31.31 4.37 -16.09
C TRP A 43 32.68 3.90 -15.67
N SER A 44 33.37 3.10 -16.48
CA SER A 44 34.75 2.69 -16.19
C SER A 44 35.69 3.89 -16.08
N VAL A 45 35.60 4.86 -16.98
CA VAL A 45 36.41 6.08 -16.93
C VAL A 45 36.03 6.92 -15.71
N ALA A 46 34.74 7.13 -15.45
CA ALA A 46 34.28 7.89 -14.28
C ALA A 46 34.78 7.29 -12.96
N LEU A 47 34.74 5.96 -12.82
CA LEU A 47 35.21 5.26 -11.63
C LEU A 47 36.73 5.34 -11.45
N ILE A 48 37.51 5.32 -12.54
CA ILE A 48 38.96 5.52 -12.47
C ILE A 48 39.27 6.91 -11.89
N PHE A 49 38.66 7.96 -12.43
CA PHE A 49 38.89 9.33 -11.93
C PHE A 49 38.40 9.52 -10.49
N LEU A 50 37.24 8.95 -10.14
CA LEU A 50 36.72 9.00 -8.78
C LEU A 50 37.66 8.30 -7.79
N SER A 51 38.15 7.10 -8.13
CA SER A 51 39.09 6.36 -7.29
C SER A 51 40.42 7.10 -7.12
N ALA A 52 40.91 7.76 -8.17
CA ALA A 52 42.14 8.55 -8.12
C ALA A 52 41.97 9.78 -7.20
N ILE A 53 40.84 10.49 -7.28
CA ILE A 53 40.57 11.62 -6.39
C ILE A 53 40.43 11.16 -4.95
N LEU A 54 39.65 10.11 -4.67
CA LEU A 54 39.45 9.60 -3.32
C LEU A 54 40.77 9.13 -2.70
N GLY A 55 41.57 8.36 -3.45
CA GLY A 55 42.89 7.93 -3.00
C GLY A 55 43.82 9.11 -2.71
N HIS A 56 43.80 10.14 -3.56
CA HIS A 56 44.61 11.34 -3.35
C HIS A 56 44.14 12.17 -2.14
N ILE A 57 42.83 12.34 -1.95
CA ILE A 57 42.29 13.02 -0.76
C ILE A 57 42.67 12.27 0.50
N MET A 58 42.52 10.94 0.54
CA MET A 58 42.91 10.12 1.68
C MET A 58 44.40 10.28 2.01
N HIS A 59 45.26 10.27 0.98
CA HIS A 59 46.69 10.51 1.14
C HIS A 59 46.98 11.91 1.73
N VAL A 60 46.33 12.95 1.22
CA VAL A 60 46.51 14.34 1.68
C VAL A 60 45.99 14.51 3.11
N VAL A 61 44.83 13.96 3.44
CA VAL A 61 44.29 13.99 4.82
C VAL A 61 45.24 13.30 5.80
N SER A 62 45.86 12.18 5.39
CA SER A 62 46.82 11.46 6.22
C SER A 62 48.10 12.27 6.49
N ILE A 63 48.58 13.04 5.51
CA ILE A 63 49.87 13.75 5.62
C ILE A 63 49.69 15.16 6.19
N TRP A 64 48.63 15.88 5.81
CA TRP A 64 48.48 17.32 6.08
C TRP A 64 47.67 17.63 7.36
N LYS A 65 47.32 16.60 8.15
CA LYS A 65 46.72 16.63 9.51
C LYS A 65 46.18 17.99 9.98
N GLY A 66 44.96 18.33 9.51
CA GLY A 66 44.24 19.57 9.88
C GLY A 66 44.24 20.65 8.80
N ASP A 67 45.25 20.66 7.92
CA ASP A 67 45.39 21.61 6.81
C ASP A 67 44.93 21.05 5.46
N ALA A 68 44.37 19.83 5.44
CA ALA A 68 43.91 19.14 4.23
C ALA A 68 42.88 19.94 3.41
N TRP A 69 42.17 20.88 4.04
CA TRP A 69 41.22 21.78 3.35
C TRP A 69 41.89 22.64 2.27
N LYS A 70 43.20 22.94 2.40
CA LYS A 70 43.97 23.69 1.40
C LYS A 70 44.10 22.96 0.07
N TRP A 71 43.87 21.64 0.06
CA TRP A 71 43.92 20.81 -1.15
C TRP A 71 43.04 21.33 -2.29
N VAL A 72 41.86 21.85 -1.94
CA VAL A 72 40.85 22.35 -2.90
C VAL A 72 41.30 23.65 -3.59
N ILE A 73 42.30 24.34 -3.06
CA ILE A 73 42.78 25.63 -3.59
C ILE A 73 43.74 25.43 -4.77
N PHE A 74 44.42 24.29 -4.87
CA PHE A 74 45.40 24.06 -5.93
C PHE A 74 44.72 23.88 -7.29
N MET A 75 45.09 24.71 -8.28
CA MET A 75 44.45 24.69 -9.60
C MET A 75 44.52 23.33 -10.31
N THR A 76 45.60 22.56 -10.12
CA THR A 76 45.69 21.19 -10.67
C THR A 76 44.64 20.27 -10.07
N GLN A 77 44.31 20.45 -8.79
CA GLN A 77 43.28 19.67 -8.09
C GLN A 77 41.87 20.13 -8.45
N GLN A 78 41.68 21.43 -8.68
CA GLN A 78 40.42 21.94 -9.24
C GLN A 78 40.18 21.39 -10.65
N GLY A 79 41.21 21.33 -11.49
CA GLY A 79 41.14 20.74 -12.82
C GLY A 79 40.78 19.26 -12.82
N ILE A 80 41.39 18.45 -11.95
CA ILE A 80 41.06 17.01 -11.87
C ILE A 80 39.64 16.78 -11.30
N CYS A 81 39.20 17.60 -10.34
CA CYS A 81 37.83 17.59 -9.83
C CYS A 81 36.81 17.92 -10.92
N LEU A 82 37.05 18.96 -11.73
CA LEU A 82 36.18 19.31 -12.85
C LEU A 82 36.13 18.21 -13.91
N LEU A 83 37.25 17.56 -14.21
CA LEU A 83 37.28 16.40 -15.10
C LEU A 83 36.48 15.22 -14.54
N CYS A 84 36.59 14.93 -13.24
CA CYS A 84 35.80 13.88 -12.61
C CYS A 84 34.30 14.18 -12.65
N ILE A 85 33.91 15.43 -12.37
CA ILE A 85 32.52 15.87 -12.47
C ILE A 85 32.01 15.72 -13.91
N HIS A 86 32.81 16.12 -14.90
CA HIS A 86 32.48 15.95 -16.32
C HIS A 86 32.25 14.48 -16.69
N TRP A 87 33.15 13.57 -16.29
CA TRP A 87 33.03 12.14 -16.60
C TRP A 87 31.83 11.48 -15.91
N ILE A 88 31.53 11.87 -14.66
CA ILE A 88 30.34 11.38 -13.94
C ILE A 88 29.07 11.90 -14.62
N PHE A 89 29.03 13.18 -14.99
CA PHE A 89 27.87 13.78 -15.66
C PHE A 89 27.58 13.12 -17.01
N GLU A 90 28.62 12.89 -17.83
CA GLU A 90 28.52 12.16 -19.10
C GLU A 90 28.03 10.71 -18.90
N ALA A 91 28.53 10.00 -17.87
CA ALA A 91 28.07 8.65 -17.56
C ALA A 91 26.59 8.64 -17.15
N ILE A 92 26.16 9.61 -16.33
CA ILE A 92 24.75 9.77 -15.93
C ILE A 92 23.87 10.05 -17.14
N LEU A 93 24.25 10.97 -18.03
CA LEU A 93 23.48 11.28 -19.25
C LEU A 93 23.33 10.05 -20.16
N VAL A 94 24.40 9.27 -20.33
CA VAL A 94 24.37 8.03 -21.13
C VAL A 94 23.51 6.96 -20.44
N THR A 95 23.55 6.85 -19.10
CA THR A 95 22.68 5.88 -18.40
C THR A 95 21.23 6.32 -18.36
N GLN A 96 20.93 7.61 -18.24
CA GLN A 96 19.57 8.13 -18.35
C GLN A 96 18.99 7.80 -19.73
N ARG A 97 19.77 8.02 -20.80
CA ARG A 97 19.35 7.63 -22.15
C ARG A 97 19.17 6.11 -22.29
N TYR A 98 20.11 5.31 -21.79
CA TYR A 98 20.03 3.84 -21.83
C TYR A 98 18.86 3.27 -21.01
N MET A 99 18.52 3.91 -19.89
CA MET A 99 17.51 3.44 -18.94
C MET A 99 16.10 3.96 -19.22
N ARG A 100 15.97 5.05 -19.99
CA ARG A 100 14.69 5.58 -20.48
C ARG A 100 13.98 4.62 -21.45
N GLU A 101 14.68 3.61 -21.99
CA GLU A 101 14.19 2.74 -23.07
C GLU A 101 13.68 1.34 -22.65
N LYS A 102 13.72 0.95 -21.36
CA LYS A 102 13.36 -0.44 -20.95
C LYS A 102 12.54 -0.62 -19.66
N ARG A 103 12.16 0.45 -18.97
CA ARG A 103 11.64 0.33 -17.58
C ARG A 103 10.13 0.52 -17.43
N ALA A 104 9.51 1.30 -18.30
CA ALA A 104 8.15 1.79 -18.06
C ALA A 104 7.05 0.73 -18.24
N LEU A 105 7.10 -0.09 -19.30
CA LEU A 105 6.02 -1.05 -19.62
C LEU A 105 5.75 -2.11 -18.54
N PHE A 106 6.80 -2.61 -17.89
CA PHE A 106 6.64 -3.73 -16.97
C PHE A 106 6.42 -3.30 -15.51
N ILE A 107 6.96 -2.15 -15.09
CA ILE A 107 6.59 -1.52 -13.80
C ILE A 107 5.10 -1.19 -13.81
N THR A 108 4.63 -0.66 -14.93
CA THR A 108 3.22 -0.45 -15.21
C THR A 108 2.42 -1.76 -15.13
N LEU A 109 2.85 -2.85 -15.78
CA LEU A 109 2.13 -4.12 -15.76
C LEU A 109 2.04 -4.73 -14.35
N ILE A 110 3.14 -4.72 -13.59
CA ILE A 110 3.14 -5.15 -12.18
C ILE A 110 2.20 -4.28 -11.35
N TYR A 111 2.27 -2.95 -11.53
CA TYR A 111 1.40 -2.05 -10.79
C TYR A 111 -0.07 -2.37 -11.05
N TRP A 112 -0.52 -2.40 -12.30
CA TRP A 112 -1.93 -2.61 -12.62
C TRP A 112 -2.44 -4.03 -12.33
N VAL A 113 -1.61 -5.06 -12.47
CA VAL A 113 -2.04 -6.45 -12.29
C VAL A 113 -1.92 -6.94 -10.84
N ILE A 114 -0.91 -6.45 -10.10
CA ILE A 114 -0.55 -7.01 -8.79
C ILE A 114 -0.77 -6.00 -7.66
N LEU A 115 -0.46 -4.72 -7.87
CA LEU A 115 -0.37 -3.73 -6.78
C LEU A 115 -1.55 -2.77 -6.71
N HIS A 116 -2.20 -2.45 -7.84
CA HIS A 116 -3.20 -1.38 -7.94
C HIS A 116 -4.37 -1.62 -6.97
N ALA A 117 -4.85 -2.86 -6.86
CA ALA A 117 -5.94 -3.19 -5.95
C ALA A 117 -5.59 -2.92 -4.47
N GLY A 118 -4.34 -3.13 -4.05
CA GLY A 118 -3.93 -2.88 -2.66
C GLY A 118 -3.49 -1.44 -2.37
N VAL A 119 -3.13 -0.68 -3.42
CA VAL A 119 -2.62 0.69 -3.33
C VAL A 119 -3.73 1.72 -3.53
N ALA A 120 -4.79 1.40 -4.28
CA ALA A 120 -5.92 2.30 -4.50
C ALA A 120 -6.71 2.57 -3.20
N ASP A 121 -6.84 1.56 -2.34
CA ASP A 121 -7.60 1.65 -1.09
C ASP A 121 -6.85 2.37 0.04
N THR A 122 -5.57 2.73 -0.16
CA THR A 122 -4.71 3.33 0.87
C THR A 122 -4.74 4.87 0.89
N PHE A 123 -5.39 5.52 -0.09
CA PHE A 123 -5.40 6.98 -0.20
C PHE A 123 -6.76 7.56 0.19
N GLU A 124 -6.79 8.38 1.24
CA GLU A 124 -8.03 9.00 1.76
C GLU A 124 -8.51 10.22 0.95
N SER A 125 -7.71 10.75 0.00
CA SER A 125 -8.07 11.96 -0.76
C SER A 125 -8.20 11.71 -2.27
N ASP A 126 -9.28 12.21 -2.87
CA ASP A 126 -9.58 12.09 -4.31
C ASP A 126 -8.47 12.67 -5.21
N ILE A 127 -7.74 13.69 -4.74
CA ILE A 127 -6.62 14.31 -5.45
C ILE A 127 -5.41 13.37 -5.48
N ALA A 128 -5.12 12.66 -4.39
CA ALA A 128 -4.02 11.69 -4.35
C ALA A 128 -4.32 10.47 -5.24
N VAL A 129 -5.57 10.01 -5.26
CA VAL A 129 -6.04 8.95 -6.17
C VAL A 129 -5.91 9.40 -7.64
N ALA A 130 -6.34 10.61 -7.96
CA ALA A 130 -6.24 11.17 -9.32
C ALA A 130 -4.78 11.35 -9.77
N PHE A 131 -3.89 11.81 -8.89
CA PHE A 131 -2.47 11.98 -9.21
C PHE A 131 -1.76 10.63 -9.36
N ASN A 132 -2.06 9.66 -8.50
CA ASN A 132 -1.58 8.28 -8.63
C ASN A 132 -2.06 7.66 -9.96
N PHE A 133 -3.36 7.72 -10.24
CA PHE A 133 -3.92 7.28 -11.51
C PHE A 133 -3.24 7.96 -12.71
N PHE A 134 -3.02 9.27 -12.66
CA PHE A 134 -2.33 10.00 -13.73
C PHE A 134 -0.89 9.49 -13.94
N MET A 135 -0.10 9.39 -12.87
CA MET A 135 1.31 8.96 -12.94
C MET A 135 1.48 7.53 -13.48
N HIS A 136 0.52 6.64 -13.22
CA HIS A 136 0.59 5.26 -13.65
C HIS A 136 -0.13 5.00 -14.99
N THR A 137 -1.30 5.62 -15.25
CA THR A 137 -2.09 5.43 -16.47
C THR A 137 -1.46 6.14 -17.67
N VAL A 138 -1.03 7.39 -17.51
CA VAL A 138 -0.46 8.17 -18.63
C VAL A 138 0.87 7.59 -19.08
N ASN A 139 1.67 7.07 -18.14
CA ASN A 139 2.91 6.35 -18.44
C ASN A 139 2.61 5.06 -19.25
N THR A 140 1.57 4.31 -18.89
CA THR A 140 1.11 3.11 -19.62
C THR A 140 0.74 3.42 -21.06
N ILE A 141 -0.16 4.37 -21.25
CA ILE A 141 -0.70 4.74 -22.56
C ILE A 141 0.43 5.27 -23.45
N SER A 142 1.31 6.09 -22.89
CA SER A 142 2.46 6.65 -23.61
C SER A 142 3.41 5.57 -24.14
N VAL A 143 3.63 4.48 -23.38
CA VAL A 143 4.55 3.43 -23.82
C VAL A 143 3.87 2.42 -24.75
N ILE A 144 2.55 2.22 -24.64
CA ILE A 144 1.77 1.48 -25.65
C ILE A 144 1.78 2.24 -26.99
N ILE A 145 1.65 3.57 -26.97
CA ILE A 145 1.78 4.40 -28.17
C ILE A 145 3.21 4.28 -28.76
N ASP A 146 4.26 4.33 -27.93
CA ASP A 146 5.66 4.13 -28.36
C ASP A 146 5.91 2.71 -28.91
N PHE A 147 5.17 1.70 -28.44
CA PHE A 147 5.24 0.33 -28.96
C PHE A 147 4.73 0.22 -30.40
N PHE A 148 3.67 0.96 -30.76
CA PHE A 148 3.13 0.95 -32.13
C PHE A 148 3.87 1.90 -33.08
N ILE A 149 4.58 2.90 -32.55
CA ILE A 149 5.30 3.89 -33.36
C ILE A 149 6.77 3.47 -33.61
N SER A 150 7.39 2.71 -32.70
CA SER A 150 8.81 2.38 -32.79
C SER A 150 9.11 0.99 -33.36
N ASP A 151 9.91 0.93 -34.41
CA ASP A 151 10.38 -0.31 -35.05
C ASP A 151 11.52 -0.95 -34.22
N ARG A 152 11.17 -1.56 -33.08
CA ARG A 152 12.12 -2.16 -32.12
C ARG A 152 12.02 -3.69 -32.10
N PRO A 153 13.14 -4.42 -32.19
CA PRO A 153 13.12 -5.89 -32.13
C PRO A 153 12.97 -6.42 -30.69
N TRP A 154 12.02 -7.34 -30.50
CA TRP A 154 11.71 -7.96 -29.22
C TRP A 154 12.57 -9.20 -28.96
N ARG A 155 13.12 -9.31 -27.75
CA ARG A 155 13.82 -10.52 -27.29
C ARG A 155 13.29 -10.93 -25.92
N ILE A 156 12.63 -12.08 -25.88
CA ILE A 156 12.05 -12.68 -24.65
C ILE A 156 13.13 -12.91 -23.57
N LEU A 157 14.39 -13.03 -23.97
CA LEU A 157 15.50 -13.16 -23.03
C LEU A 157 15.78 -11.87 -22.24
N ASP A 158 15.37 -10.67 -22.67
CA ASP A 158 15.63 -9.45 -21.88
C ASP A 158 14.75 -9.36 -20.61
N PHE A 159 13.81 -10.29 -20.42
CA PHE A 159 12.88 -10.33 -19.29
C PHE A 159 13.51 -10.81 -17.97
N TYR A 160 14.63 -11.54 -17.98
CA TYR A 160 15.24 -12.05 -16.74
C TYR A 160 15.74 -10.92 -15.82
N TYR A 161 16.10 -9.76 -16.37
CA TYR A 161 16.53 -8.60 -15.57
C TYR A 161 15.43 -8.07 -14.67
N THR A 162 14.17 -8.27 -15.06
CA THR A 162 13.03 -7.83 -14.27
C THR A 162 12.71 -8.81 -13.15
N PHE A 163 12.92 -10.11 -13.39
CA PHE A 163 12.92 -11.09 -12.30
C PHE A 163 14.05 -10.81 -11.31
N ILE A 164 15.26 -10.45 -11.78
CA ILE A 164 16.35 -10.02 -10.90
C ILE A 164 15.96 -8.80 -10.07
N PHE A 165 15.36 -7.78 -10.68
CA PHE A 165 14.93 -6.57 -9.95
C PHE A 165 13.81 -6.87 -8.96
N GLY A 166 12.80 -7.66 -9.35
CA GLY A 166 11.71 -8.09 -8.47
C GLY A 166 12.21 -8.96 -7.31
N THR A 167 13.13 -9.89 -7.57
CA THR A 167 13.77 -10.70 -6.52
C THR A 167 14.64 -9.85 -5.60
N TRP A 168 15.42 -8.91 -6.13
CA TRP A 168 16.21 -7.98 -5.31
C TRP A 168 15.33 -7.12 -4.43
N TYR A 169 14.23 -6.62 -4.99
CA TYR A 169 13.24 -5.84 -4.27
C TYR A 169 12.55 -6.64 -3.17
N LEU A 170 12.16 -7.88 -3.46
CA LEU A 170 11.60 -8.80 -2.47
C LEU A 170 12.59 -9.12 -1.34
N ILE A 171 13.86 -9.40 -1.69
CA ILE A 171 14.94 -9.61 -0.70
C ILE A 171 15.10 -8.37 0.17
N PHE A 172 15.12 -7.18 -0.43
CA PHE A 172 15.18 -5.93 0.31
C PHE A 172 13.99 -5.77 1.26
N SER A 173 12.75 -6.00 0.80
CA SER A 173 11.54 -5.89 1.61
C SER A 173 11.54 -6.88 2.79
N ILE A 174 11.93 -8.13 2.56
CA ILE A 174 12.06 -9.15 3.62
C ILE A 174 13.14 -8.75 4.63
N THR A 175 14.29 -8.28 4.14
CA THR A 175 15.41 -7.86 5.00
C THR A 175 15.03 -6.64 5.83
N TYR A 176 14.37 -5.66 5.22
CA TYR A 176 13.86 -4.46 5.89
C TYR A 176 12.91 -4.82 7.03
N TRP A 177 11.96 -5.74 6.78
CA TRP A 177 11.03 -6.22 7.80
C TRP A 177 11.74 -7.02 8.91
N ALA A 178 12.66 -7.92 8.56
CA ALA A 178 13.42 -8.69 9.54
C ALA A 178 14.27 -7.82 10.48
N LEU A 179 14.59 -6.59 10.07
CA LEU A 179 15.29 -5.59 10.85
C LEU A 179 14.35 -4.64 11.61
N GLY A 180 13.04 -4.93 11.65
CA GLY A 180 12.04 -4.16 12.39
C GLY A 180 11.53 -2.92 11.64
N GLY A 181 11.70 -2.86 10.32
CA GLY A 181 11.17 -1.77 9.51
C GLY A 181 9.64 -1.86 9.35
N THR A 182 8.96 -0.74 9.61
CA THR A 182 7.49 -0.61 9.53
C THR A 182 7.06 0.04 8.22
N GLY A 183 5.77 -0.04 7.89
CA GLY A 183 5.17 0.69 6.78
C GLY A 183 4.87 2.15 7.11
N PHE A 184 3.90 2.72 6.42
CA PHE A 184 3.53 4.12 6.62
C PHE A 184 2.95 4.32 8.02
N CYS A 185 3.38 5.39 8.68
CA CYS A 185 2.86 5.79 9.98
C CYS A 185 1.78 6.85 9.79
N HIS A 186 0.59 6.57 10.31
CA HIS A 186 -0.55 7.47 10.36
C HIS A 186 -0.70 8.04 11.78
N LEU A 187 -1.13 9.30 11.87
CA LEU A 187 -1.52 9.90 13.14
C LEU A 187 -3.02 9.68 13.35
N ASP A 188 -3.37 8.80 14.28
CA ASP A 188 -4.73 8.62 14.76
C ASP A 188 -5.00 9.62 15.88
N CYS A 189 -5.45 10.81 15.50
CA CYS A 189 -6.04 11.75 16.44
C CYS A 189 -7.50 11.33 16.64
N GLY A 190 -7.84 10.81 17.81
CA GLY A 190 -9.20 10.41 18.12
C GLY A 190 -10.19 11.54 17.84
N SER A 191 -11.05 11.37 16.85
CA SER A 191 -12.16 12.29 16.60
C SER A 191 -13.26 12.01 17.62
N GLU A 192 -13.07 12.47 18.86
CA GLU A 192 -14.22 12.69 19.73
C GLU A 192 -15.07 13.80 19.10
N GLY A 193 -16.37 13.54 18.94
CA GLY A 193 -17.30 14.44 18.26
C GLY A 193 -17.23 15.86 18.81
N GLY A 194 -16.73 16.79 17.99
CA GLY A 194 -16.66 18.20 18.30
C GLY A 194 -16.72 19.01 17.00
N THR A 195 -17.65 19.96 16.96
CA THR A 195 -17.80 20.96 15.90
C THR A 195 -16.49 21.68 15.58
N GLU A 196 -16.27 21.97 14.30
CA GLU A 196 -15.11 22.71 13.75
C GLU A 196 -14.62 23.83 14.68
N GLY A 197 -13.43 23.63 15.26
CA GLY A 197 -12.77 24.62 16.11
C GLY A 197 -11.64 24.00 16.92
N ASP A 198 -10.42 24.12 16.40
CA ASP A 198 -9.15 23.89 17.09
C ASP A 198 -8.89 22.47 17.64
N VAL A 199 -8.45 21.56 16.76
CA VAL A 199 -7.92 20.25 17.17
C VAL A 199 -6.51 20.46 17.74
N GLY A 200 -6.43 20.62 19.05
CA GLY A 200 -5.18 20.52 19.80
C GLY A 200 -4.58 19.13 19.63
N THR A 201 -3.31 19.07 19.23
CA THR A 201 -2.52 17.85 18.95
C THR A 201 -2.19 17.01 20.20
N GLU A 202 -3.00 17.05 21.25
CA GLU A 202 -2.63 16.48 22.56
C GLU A 202 -2.99 14.99 22.72
N ASN A 203 -3.85 14.41 21.87
CA ASN A 203 -4.24 12.99 21.95
C ASN A 203 -4.16 12.24 20.60
N CYS A 204 -3.07 12.42 19.87
CA CYS A 204 -2.81 11.67 18.63
C CYS A 204 -1.87 10.49 18.89
N VAL A 205 -2.34 9.28 18.61
CA VAL A 205 -1.50 8.07 18.64
C VAL A 205 -0.91 7.87 17.25
N THR A 206 0.41 7.76 17.15
CA THR A 206 1.05 7.41 15.88
C THR A 206 1.03 5.89 15.74
N THR A 207 0.24 5.40 14.80
CA THR A 207 0.13 3.98 14.48
C THR A 207 0.88 3.75 13.16
N CYS A 208 1.76 2.75 13.12
CA CYS A 208 2.51 2.41 11.92
C CYS A 208 2.04 1.08 11.36
N ASP A 209 1.88 1.01 10.04
CA ASP A 209 1.54 -0.24 9.38
C ASP A 209 2.63 -1.29 9.65
N PRO A 210 2.26 -2.55 9.91
CA PRO A 210 3.24 -3.62 10.17
C PRO A 210 4.10 -3.97 8.95
N TYR A 211 3.68 -3.58 7.74
CA TYR A 211 4.39 -3.85 6.48
C TYR A 211 4.42 -2.62 5.57
N ILE A 212 5.50 -2.42 4.80
CA ILE A 212 5.59 -1.35 3.77
C ILE A 212 4.45 -1.43 2.74
N TYR A 213 3.99 -2.65 2.43
CA TYR A 213 2.88 -2.88 1.52
C TYR A 213 1.83 -3.75 2.18
N PRO A 214 0.54 -3.36 2.14
CA PRO A 214 -0.56 -4.18 2.64
C PRO A 214 -0.60 -5.59 2.03
N ILE A 215 -0.09 -5.79 0.81
CA ILE A 215 -0.07 -7.10 0.15
C ILE A 215 0.90 -8.12 0.77
N LEU A 216 1.88 -7.66 1.56
CA LEU A 216 2.82 -8.51 2.30
C LEU A 216 2.27 -8.93 3.67
N ASP A 217 1.08 -8.45 4.03
CA ASP A 217 0.34 -8.94 5.18
C ASP A 217 -0.30 -10.30 4.87
N TYR A 218 0.52 -11.35 4.94
CA TYR A 218 0.05 -12.73 4.79
C TYR A 218 -0.85 -13.19 5.95
N GLY A 219 -0.96 -12.40 7.04
CA GLY A 219 -1.87 -12.67 8.15
C GLY A 219 -3.34 -12.38 7.82
N ASN A 220 -3.58 -11.34 7.01
CA ASN A 220 -4.93 -10.89 6.66
C ASN A 220 -5.48 -11.49 5.36
N LYS A 221 -4.66 -12.18 4.56
CA LYS A 221 -5.12 -12.91 3.36
C LYS A 221 -5.58 -14.36 3.62
N LEU A 222 -5.46 -14.86 4.85
CA LEU A 222 -5.96 -16.17 5.24
C LEU A 222 -7.26 -16.04 6.06
N GLY A 223 -8.29 -15.47 5.45
CA GLY A 223 -9.66 -15.47 5.99
C GLY A 223 -9.80 -15.03 7.45
N ARG A 224 -9.02 -14.03 7.86
CA ARG A 224 -9.21 -13.35 9.15
C ARG A 224 -10.13 -12.18 8.93
N MET A 225 -11.20 -12.14 9.70
CA MET A 225 -11.97 -10.92 9.86
C MET A 225 -11.12 -9.90 10.63
N ASP A 226 -10.38 -9.06 9.89
CA ASP A 226 -9.43 -8.06 10.45
C ASP A 226 -10.05 -7.21 11.57
N SER A 227 -11.35 -6.92 11.46
CA SER A 227 -12.10 -6.14 12.44
C SER A 227 -12.22 -6.79 13.82
N LEU A 228 -11.99 -8.10 13.95
CA LEU A 228 -12.12 -8.84 15.23
C LEU A 228 -10.79 -9.41 15.75
N GLY A 229 -9.68 -9.22 15.04
CA GLY A 229 -8.37 -9.72 15.45
C GLY A 229 -7.94 -9.15 16.81
N GLY A 230 -7.60 -10.02 17.76
CA GLY A 230 -7.19 -9.62 19.12
C GLY A 230 -8.27 -9.02 20.02
N GLN A 231 -9.54 -8.94 19.56
CA GLN A 231 -10.62 -8.31 20.31
C GLN A 231 -11.21 -9.24 21.39
N GLN A 232 -11.71 -8.62 22.45
CA GLN A 232 -12.37 -9.30 23.57
C GLN A 232 -13.88 -9.17 23.45
N LEU A 233 -14.58 -10.31 23.37
CA LEU A 233 -16.04 -10.40 23.30
C LEU A 233 -16.61 -10.87 24.63
N LEU A 234 -17.84 -10.45 24.92
CA LEU A 234 -18.60 -10.81 26.11
C LEU A 234 -19.63 -11.89 25.79
N ARG A 235 -19.68 -12.93 26.62
CA ARG A 235 -20.80 -13.87 26.68
C ARG A 235 -21.94 -13.29 27.52
N LYS A 236 -23.12 -13.92 27.42
CA LYS A 236 -24.32 -13.56 28.21
C LYS A 236 -24.11 -13.63 29.72
N ASP A 237 -23.22 -14.50 30.19
CA ASP A 237 -22.84 -14.63 31.61
C ASP A 237 -21.89 -13.51 32.11
N GLY A 238 -21.42 -12.65 31.20
CA GLY A 238 -20.45 -11.59 31.47
C GLY A 238 -18.99 -12.04 31.43
N SER A 239 -18.72 -13.31 31.09
CA SER A 239 -17.35 -13.79 30.86
C SER A 239 -16.78 -13.23 29.55
N VAL A 240 -15.47 -12.98 29.56
CA VAL A 240 -14.76 -12.42 28.41
C VAL A 240 -14.03 -13.54 27.67
N VAL A 241 -14.17 -13.57 26.35
CA VAL A 241 -13.51 -14.52 25.46
C VAL A 241 -12.78 -13.80 24.34
N VAL A 242 -11.63 -14.34 23.93
CA VAL A 242 -10.89 -13.83 22.76
C VAL A 242 -11.67 -14.24 21.50
N ALA A 243 -11.95 -13.27 20.64
CA ALA A 243 -12.77 -13.46 19.44
C ALA A 243 -12.24 -14.60 18.55
N GLU A 244 -10.92 -14.68 18.36
CA GLU A 244 -10.27 -15.69 17.52
C GLU A 244 -10.55 -17.12 17.97
N ASN A 245 -10.52 -17.36 19.29
CA ASN A 245 -10.79 -18.70 19.84
C ASN A 245 -12.27 -19.04 19.72
N ALA A 246 -13.15 -18.08 20.03
CA ALA A 246 -14.59 -18.28 20.02
C ALA A 246 -15.16 -18.49 18.60
N LEU A 247 -14.57 -17.87 17.58
CA LEU A 247 -15.04 -17.88 16.20
C LEU A 247 -14.29 -18.89 15.30
N SER A 248 -13.30 -19.60 15.85
CA SER A 248 -12.42 -20.50 15.09
C SER A 248 -13.16 -21.55 14.24
N ASN A 249 -14.22 -22.14 14.78
CA ASN A 249 -15.05 -23.18 14.15
C ASN A 249 -16.34 -22.64 13.50
N LYS A 250 -16.42 -21.32 13.26
CA LYS A 250 -17.60 -20.67 12.70
C LYS A 250 -17.29 -20.20 11.28
N GLU A 251 -18.12 -20.60 10.32
CA GLU A 251 -17.98 -20.23 8.91
C GLU A 251 -18.75 -18.96 8.59
N ILE A 252 -19.88 -18.74 9.27
CA ILE A 252 -20.75 -17.59 9.06
C ILE A 252 -20.90 -16.83 10.37
N ILE A 253 -20.75 -15.51 10.28
CA ILE A 253 -20.86 -14.59 11.42
C ILE A 253 -21.97 -13.57 11.12
N GLY A 254 -22.87 -13.37 12.07
CA GLY A 254 -23.91 -12.35 12.01
C GLY A 254 -23.62 -11.18 12.95
N PHE A 255 -23.41 -9.97 12.42
CA PHE A 255 -23.40 -8.77 13.26
C PHE A 255 -24.81 -8.26 13.48
N TYR A 256 -25.25 -8.30 14.73
CA TYR A 256 -26.57 -7.84 15.13
C TYR A 256 -26.49 -6.46 15.78
N PHE A 257 -26.97 -5.44 15.09
CA PHE A 257 -27.04 -4.07 15.58
C PHE A 257 -28.41 -3.80 16.16
N SER A 258 -28.46 -3.54 17.48
CA SER A 258 -29.71 -3.39 18.21
C SER A 258 -29.54 -2.57 19.49
N ALA A 259 -30.66 -2.19 20.13
CA ALA A 259 -30.68 -1.55 21.43
C ALA A 259 -31.97 -1.86 22.19
N HIS A 260 -31.89 -1.88 23.52
CA HIS A 260 -32.97 -2.12 24.44
C HIS A 260 -34.09 -1.08 24.29
N TRP A 261 -33.74 0.20 24.17
CA TRP A 261 -34.71 1.30 24.08
C TRP A 261 -35.54 1.29 22.79
N CYS A 262 -35.21 0.42 21.81
CA CYS A 262 -35.82 0.42 20.49
C CYS A 262 -36.94 -0.63 20.39
N PRO A 263 -38.22 -0.23 20.24
CA PRO A 263 -39.35 -1.17 20.17
C PRO A 263 -39.26 -2.24 19.06
N PRO A 264 -38.91 -1.91 17.78
CA PRO A 264 -38.78 -2.95 16.76
C PRO A 264 -37.62 -3.92 17.03
N CYS A 265 -36.60 -3.50 17.80
CA CYS A 265 -35.52 -4.38 18.25
C CYS A 265 -36.03 -5.43 19.23
N GLN A 266 -36.80 -5.00 20.25
CA GLN A 266 -37.38 -5.91 21.23
C GLN A 266 -38.30 -6.96 20.59
N ALA A 267 -39.02 -6.59 19.52
CA ALA A 267 -39.87 -7.52 18.78
C ALA A 267 -39.08 -8.55 17.95
N PHE A 268 -37.95 -8.15 17.35
CA PHE A 268 -37.17 -9.03 16.48
C PHE A 268 -36.21 -9.95 17.24
N THR A 269 -35.73 -9.52 18.41
CA THR A 269 -34.68 -10.26 19.15
C THR A 269 -35.10 -11.66 19.57
N PRO A 270 -36.33 -11.91 20.06
CA PRO A 270 -36.79 -13.26 20.38
C PRO A 270 -36.83 -14.16 19.13
N ILE A 271 -37.25 -13.63 17.99
CA ILE A 271 -37.28 -14.36 16.71
C ILE A 271 -35.86 -14.79 16.32
N LEU A 272 -34.89 -13.87 16.48
CA LEU A 272 -33.48 -14.17 16.21
C LEU A 272 -32.90 -15.18 17.22
N ALA A 273 -33.32 -15.12 18.49
CA ALA A 273 -32.90 -16.05 19.53
C ALA A 273 -33.39 -17.48 19.26
N ASP A 274 -34.63 -17.64 18.81
CA ASP A 274 -35.18 -18.94 18.39
C ASP A 274 -34.43 -19.48 17.17
N PHE A 275 -34.24 -18.65 16.14
CA PHE A 275 -33.47 -18.98 14.93
C PHE A 275 -32.06 -19.46 15.27
N TYR A 276 -31.34 -18.72 16.13
CA TYR A 276 -30.00 -19.09 16.56
C TYR A 276 -30.01 -20.41 17.35
N SER A 277 -30.96 -20.58 18.25
CA SER A 277 -31.08 -21.80 19.06
C SER A 277 -31.28 -23.05 18.21
N ASP A 278 -32.05 -22.94 17.12
CA ASP A 278 -32.26 -24.05 16.19
C ASP A 278 -30.98 -24.39 15.41
N LEU A 279 -30.24 -23.39 14.92
CA LEU A 279 -28.96 -23.62 14.24
C LEU A 279 -27.90 -24.24 15.17
N ILE A 280 -27.84 -23.80 16.44
CA ILE A 280 -26.91 -24.38 17.41
C ILE A 280 -27.27 -25.83 17.77
N LYS A 281 -28.57 -26.18 17.85
CA LYS A 281 -29.00 -27.58 18.06
C LYS A 281 -28.60 -28.48 16.89
N GLU A 282 -28.57 -27.94 15.68
CA GLU A 282 -28.13 -28.64 14.46
C GLU A 282 -26.61 -28.63 14.28
N GLU A 283 -25.85 -28.08 15.24
CA GLU A 283 -24.39 -27.94 15.21
C GLU A 283 -23.86 -27.14 14.00
N GLU A 284 -24.68 -26.24 13.47
CA GLU A 284 -24.31 -25.43 12.30
C GLU A 284 -23.20 -24.41 12.66
N PRO A 285 -22.28 -24.12 11.72
CA PRO A 285 -21.10 -23.27 11.97
C PRO A 285 -21.45 -21.77 11.94
N PHE A 286 -22.46 -21.37 12.72
CA PHE A 286 -22.98 -20.01 12.82
C PHE A 286 -22.71 -19.39 14.20
N GLU A 287 -22.42 -18.08 14.22
CA GLU A 287 -22.30 -17.30 15.46
C GLU A 287 -22.82 -15.87 15.26
N ILE A 288 -23.38 -15.28 16.31
CA ILE A 288 -23.87 -13.91 16.32
C ILE A 288 -22.99 -13.05 17.22
N ILE A 289 -22.64 -11.85 16.75
CA ILE A 289 -21.95 -10.83 17.52
C ILE A 289 -22.88 -9.62 17.65
N PHE A 290 -23.36 -9.41 18.87
CA PHE A 290 -24.21 -8.28 19.20
C PHE A 290 -23.40 -7.00 19.36
N VAL A 291 -23.83 -5.95 18.65
CA VAL A 291 -23.29 -4.59 18.70
C VAL A 291 -24.37 -3.67 19.25
N SER A 292 -24.20 -3.28 20.52
CA SER A 292 -25.18 -2.46 21.23
C SER A 292 -25.18 -0.99 20.75
N SER A 293 -26.37 -0.40 20.71
CA SER A 293 -26.57 1.06 20.63
C SER A 293 -27.31 1.59 21.88
N ASP A 294 -27.22 0.85 22.98
CA ASP A 294 -27.71 1.27 24.30
C ASP A 294 -26.85 2.40 24.86
N ARG A 295 -27.44 3.22 25.72
CA ARG A 295 -26.77 4.42 26.24
C ARG A 295 -25.78 4.08 27.35
N GLY A 296 -25.94 2.94 28.00
CA GLY A 296 -25.05 2.49 29.05
C GLY A 296 -24.89 0.96 29.12
N PRO A 297 -23.83 0.50 29.82
CA PRO A 297 -23.52 -0.92 29.95
C PRO A 297 -24.60 -1.71 30.71
N GLU A 298 -25.29 -1.08 31.68
CA GLU A 298 -26.36 -1.73 32.45
C GLU A 298 -27.61 -1.99 31.61
N GLU A 299 -27.97 -1.07 30.71
CA GLU A 299 -29.08 -1.25 29.76
C GLU A 299 -28.77 -2.40 28.79
N MET A 300 -27.55 -2.41 28.24
CA MET A 300 -27.06 -3.49 27.40
C MET A 300 -27.12 -4.85 28.12
N LYS A 301 -26.68 -4.91 29.37
CA LYS A 301 -26.66 -6.14 30.17
C LYS A 301 -28.06 -6.63 30.50
N ALA A 302 -28.99 -5.73 30.83
CA ALA A 302 -30.39 -6.07 31.06
C ALA A 302 -31.01 -6.69 29.80
N TYR A 303 -30.77 -6.07 28.65
CA TYR A 303 -31.31 -6.53 27.37
C TYR A 303 -30.76 -7.89 26.92
N LEU A 304 -29.44 -8.09 27.07
CA LEU A 304 -28.79 -9.39 26.86
C LEU A 304 -29.44 -10.48 27.72
N LYS A 305 -29.77 -10.17 28.98
CA LYS A 305 -30.36 -11.16 29.89
C LYS A 305 -31.80 -11.50 29.54
N GLU A 306 -32.60 -10.51 29.16
CA GLU A 306 -34.05 -10.64 28.99
C GLU A 306 -34.44 -11.31 27.66
N CYS A 307 -33.84 -10.88 26.54
CA CYS A 307 -34.36 -11.23 25.21
C CYS A 307 -33.36 -11.95 24.30
N HIS A 308 -32.06 -11.97 24.61
CA HIS A 308 -31.03 -12.50 23.71
C HIS A 308 -30.76 -14.00 23.91
N GLY A 309 -30.32 -14.66 22.83
CA GLY A 309 -29.75 -16.01 22.88
C GLY A 309 -28.33 -16.05 23.47
N ASP A 310 -27.77 -17.24 23.63
CA ASP A 310 -26.39 -17.47 24.10
C ASP A 310 -25.36 -17.23 22.98
N TRP A 311 -25.34 -16.00 22.46
CA TRP A 311 -24.35 -15.52 21.48
C TRP A 311 -23.41 -14.49 22.10
N LEU A 312 -22.43 -14.03 21.32
CA LEU A 312 -21.38 -13.11 21.77
C LEU A 312 -21.81 -11.64 21.61
N SER A 313 -21.13 -10.75 22.32
CA SER A 313 -21.37 -9.31 22.23
C SER A 313 -20.07 -8.51 22.33
N VAL A 314 -20.05 -7.34 21.70
CA VAL A 314 -18.96 -6.37 21.84
C VAL A 314 -19.11 -5.64 23.17
N GLN A 315 -18.00 -5.35 23.86
CA GLN A 315 -18.05 -4.54 25.09
C GLN A 315 -18.68 -3.17 24.83
N HIS A 316 -19.54 -2.72 25.75
CA HIS A 316 -20.16 -1.39 25.65
C HIS A 316 -19.08 -0.30 25.60
N GLY A 317 -19.22 0.65 24.69
CA GLY A 317 -18.26 1.74 24.51
C GLY A 317 -16.92 1.34 23.87
N ALA A 318 -16.73 0.09 23.45
CA ALA A 318 -15.54 -0.29 22.70
C ALA A 318 -15.53 0.38 21.32
N ALA A 319 -14.38 0.91 20.89
CA ALA A 319 -14.19 1.53 19.59
C ALA A 319 -14.61 0.62 18.41
N LEU A 320 -14.52 -0.70 18.61
CA LEU A 320 -14.98 -1.73 17.68
C LEU A 320 -16.45 -1.55 17.29
N ALA A 321 -17.32 -1.18 18.23
CA ALA A 321 -18.75 -1.02 17.95
C ALA A 321 -19.00 0.09 16.91
N ASP A 322 -18.31 1.22 17.04
CA ASP A 322 -18.44 2.35 16.14
C ASP A 322 -17.78 2.08 14.78
N GLN A 323 -16.63 1.39 14.78
CA GLN A 323 -15.99 0.92 13.56
C GLN A 323 -16.91 0.00 12.74
N LEU A 324 -17.58 -0.96 13.39
CA LEU A 324 -18.51 -1.88 12.73
C LEU A 324 -19.75 -1.14 12.19
N LYS A 325 -20.31 -0.19 12.95
CA LYS A 325 -21.45 0.63 12.49
C LYS A 325 -21.10 1.44 11.25
N LYS A 326 -19.91 2.07 11.24
CA LYS A 326 -19.40 2.84 10.10
C LYS A 326 -19.11 1.93 8.90
N LYS A 327 -18.44 0.80 9.12
CA LYS A 327 -18.06 -0.18 8.07
C LYS A 327 -19.27 -0.69 7.29
N TYR A 328 -20.35 -1.03 7.98
CA TYR A 328 -21.57 -1.55 7.34
C TYR A 328 -22.62 -0.48 7.05
N ASN A 329 -22.25 0.80 7.19
CA ASN A 329 -23.13 1.96 6.97
C ASN A 329 -24.50 1.81 7.64
N ILE A 330 -24.49 1.44 8.92
CA ILE A 330 -25.71 1.17 9.69
C ILE A 330 -26.42 2.49 9.99
N THR A 331 -27.53 2.73 9.30
CA THR A 331 -28.36 3.94 9.47
C THR A 331 -29.58 3.71 10.37
N GLY A 332 -29.92 2.46 10.68
CA GLY A 332 -31.08 2.10 11.49
C GLY A 332 -30.95 0.75 12.18
N ILE A 333 -31.71 0.58 13.27
CA ILE A 333 -31.80 -0.66 14.05
C ILE A 333 -33.27 -1.13 14.17
N PRO A 334 -33.53 -2.45 14.30
CA PRO A 334 -32.55 -3.54 14.27
C PRO A 334 -32.06 -3.85 12.85
N SER A 335 -30.76 -4.12 12.72
CA SER A 335 -30.09 -4.54 11.48
C SER A 335 -29.24 -5.78 11.76
N LEU A 336 -29.28 -6.75 10.84
CA LEU A 336 -28.50 -7.99 10.93
C LEU A 336 -27.71 -8.16 9.64
N ILE A 337 -26.39 -8.06 9.76
CA ILE A 337 -25.45 -8.18 8.64
C ILE A 337 -24.81 -9.56 8.71
N ILE A 338 -24.87 -10.31 7.62
CA ILE A 338 -24.30 -11.65 7.53
C ILE A 338 -23.03 -11.58 6.70
N VAL A 339 -21.96 -12.12 7.26
CA VAL A 339 -20.64 -12.20 6.63
C VAL A 339 -20.08 -13.61 6.75
N THR A 340 -19.13 -13.92 5.89
CA THR A 340 -18.29 -15.11 5.99
C THR A 340 -17.20 -14.92 7.04
N LYS A 341 -16.52 -16.00 7.42
CA LYS A 341 -15.37 -15.99 8.33
C LYS A 341 -14.22 -15.08 7.88
N ASP A 342 -14.00 -14.97 6.56
CA ASP A 342 -13.03 -14.06 5.95
C ASP A 342 -13.49 -12.60 5.92
N GLY A 343 -14.73 -12.32 6.35
CA GLY A 343 -15.29 -10.98 6.43
C GLY A 343 -15.92 -10.48 5.14
N SER A 344 -16.07 -11.35 4.13
CA SER A 344 -16.83 -11.07 2.92
C SER A 344 -18.32 -10.93 3.24
N LEU A 345 -18.96 -9.92 2.66
CA LEU A 345 -20.36 -9.62 2.91
C LEU A 345 -21.27 -10.58 2.12
N ILE A 346 -22.15 -11.31 2.82
CA ILE A 346 -23.18 -12.15 2.20
C ILE A 346 -24.45 -11.32 1.98
N THR A 347 -24.98 -10.71 3.04
CA THR A 347 -26.20 -9.90 2.96
C THR A 347 -26.25 -8.84 4.06
N THR A 348 -26.80 -7.68 3.72
CA THR A 348 -27.17 -6.62 4.68
C THR A 348 -28.63 -6.71 5.10
N GLY A 349 -29.43 -7.55 4.42
CA GLY A 349 -30.85 -7.75 4.65
C GLY A 349 -31.18 -8.91 5.59
N GLY A 350 -30.21 -9.39 6.38
CA GLY A 350 -30.34 -10.62 7.17
C GLY A 350 -31.57 -10.64 8.09
N ARG A 351 -32.00 -9.48 8.60
CA ARG A 351 -33.21 -9.37 9.42
C ARG A 351 -34.46 -9.84 8.67
N LEU A 352 -34.65 -9.37 7.43
CA LEU A 352 -35.80 -9.73 6.61
C LEU A 352 -35.74 -11.22 6.26
N GLU A 353 -34.56 -11.69 5.87
CA GLU A 353 -34.38 -13.09 5.48
C GLU A 353 -34.67 -14.07 6.63
N VAL A 354 -34.20 -13.78 7.85
CA VAL A 354 -34.53 -14.58 9.05
C VAL A 354 -36.03 -14.56 9.32
N THR A 355 -36.68 -13.39 9.20
CA THR A 355 -38.11 -13.23 9.49
C THR A 355 -38.99 -13.98 8.47
N GLU A 356 -38.62 -13.96 7.20
CA GLU A 356 -39.43 -14.55 6.11
C GLU A 356 -39.16 -16.03 5.87
N LYS A 357 -37.89 -16.46 5.99
CA LYS A 357 -37.45 -17.80 5.56
C LYS A 357 -37.04 -18.72 6.71
N GLY A 358 -36.85 -18.18 7.92
CA GLY A 358 -36.44 -18.94 9.09
C GLY A 358 -35.12 -19.70 8.88
N PRO A 359 -34.87 -20.80 9.63
CA PRO A 359 -33.60 -21.56 9.63
C PRO A 359 -33.11 -21.99 8.25
N THR A 360 -34.03 -22.23 7.30
CA THR A 360 -33.70 -22.69 5.94
C THR A 360 -32.84 -21.70 5.14
N VAL A 361 -32.85 -20.41 5.50
CA VAL A 361 -31.99 -19.41 4.85
C VAL A 361 -30.50 -19.70 5.03
N PHE A 362 -30.13 -20.35 6.13
CA PHE A 362 -28.73 -20.58 6.48
C PHE A 362 -27.98 -21.38 5.41
N GLN A 363 -28.65 -22.36 4.79
CA GLN A 363 -28.07 -23.15 3.70
C GLN A 363 -27.75 -22.30 2.45
N ASN A 364 -28.52 -21.24 2.21
CA ASN A 364 -28.21 -20.30 1.12
C ASN A 364 -26.95 -19.49 1.46
N TRP A 365 -26.81 -19.04 2.71
CA TRP A 365 -25.61 -18.32 3.15
C TRP A 365 -24.36 -19.21 3.07
N LEU A 366 -24.45 -20.49 3.45
CA LEU A 366 -23.36 -21.45 3.30
C LEU A 366 -22.96 -21.68 1.84
N THR A 367 -23.94 -21.72 0.94
CA THR A 367 -23.68 -21.91 -0.49
C THR A 367 -22.94 -20.72 -1.10
N VAL A 368 -23.26 -19.49 -0.65
CA VAL A 368 -22.58 -18.26 -1.10
C VAL A 368 -21.19 -18.11 -0.48
N SER A 369 -20.96 -18.72 0.69
CA SER A 369 -19.67 -18.68 1.39
C SER A 369 -18.60 -19.62 0.84
N LYS A 370 -18.97 -20.60 0.00
CA LYS A 370 -18.05 -21.57 -0.63
C LYS A 370 -17.66 -21.11 -2.02
#